data_AF-I1C553-F1
#
_entry.id   AF-I1C553-F1
#
_cell.length_a   1.000
_cell.length_b   1.000
_cell.length_c   1.000
_cell.angle_alpha   90.00
_cell.angle_beta   90.00
_cell.angle_gamma   90.00
#
_symmetry.space_group_name_H-M   'P 1'
#
loop_
_entity.id
_entity.type
_entity.pdbx_description
1 polymer ?
#
loop_
_entity_poly.entity_id
_entity_poly.type
_entity_poly.pdbx_seq_one_letter_code
_entity_poly.pdbx_strand_id
1 'polypeptide(L)'
;MSLRSALTLQNSLKIQSSRFSTLSLFTSDAISRNSTFQTPAWLEAFLWAAPKKKTSHSKKRMRMSNKGLQQKENITKCPACGSNKMMHHLCPNCYSDIKKKAKSQMA
;
A
#
# COMPACT_ATOMS: atom_id res chain seq x y z
N MET A 1 -44.98 20.32 -20.04
CA MET A 1 -44.03 19.18 -19.96
C MET A 1 -43.48 19.14 -18.54
N SER A 2 -43.78 18.05 -17.84
CA SER A 2 -43.83 17.93 -16.38
C SER A 2 -42.46 18.11 -15.71
N LEU A 3 -42.45 18.99 -14.70
CA LEU A 3 -41.42 19.12 -13.66
C LEU A 3 -41.32 17.83 -12.86
N ARG A 4 -40.14 17.20 -12.83
CA ARG A 4 -39.76 16.20 -11.81
C ARG A 4 -38.29 16.33 -11.45
N SER A 5 -37.99 17.32 -10.61
CA SER A 5 -36.81 17.30 -9.74
C SER A 5 -37.20 16.54 -8.48
N ALA A 6 -36.67 15.33 -8.31
CA ALA A 6 -36.95 14.49 -7.15
C ALA A 6 -35.65 14.08 -6.45
N LEU A 7 -35.42 14.75 -5.31
CA LEU A 7 -35.07 14.16 -4.02
C LEU A 7 -33.63 13.61 -3.88
N THR A 8 -32.76 14.50 -3.41
CA THR A 8 -31.62 14.15 -2.56
C THR A 8 -32.15 13.54 -1.25
N LEU A 9 -32.10 12.21 -1.15
CA LEU A 9 -32.33 11.53 0.12
C LEU A 9 -31.12 11.73 1.04
N GLN A 10 -31.33 12.60 2.02
CA GLN A 10 -30.57 12.69 3.25
C GLN A 10 -30.59 11.32 3.93
N ASN A 11 -29.44 10.67 4.06
CA ASN A 11 -29.25 9.61 5.04
C ASN A 11 -28.19 10.04 6.04
N SER A 12 -28.64 10.88 6.96
CA SER A 12 -27.99 11.13 8.24
C SER A 12 -28.19 9.91 9.15
N LEU A 13 -27.27 8.96 9.11
CA LEU A 13 -27.14 8.00 10.21
C LEU A 13 -26.38 8.69 11.35
N LYS A 14 -27.16 9.40 12.19
CA LYS A 14 -26.74 9.83 13.52
C LYS A 14 -26.44 8.57 14.33
N ILE A 15 -25.15 8.25 14.48
CA ILE A 15 -24.72 7.23 15.44
C ILE A 15 -24.94 7.84 16.83
N GLN A 16 -26.07 7.50 17.46
CA GLN A 16 -26.30 7.75 18.86
C GLN A 16 -25.39 6.82 19.66
N SER A 17 -24.24 7.31 20.12
CA SER A 17 -23.50 6.65 21.19
C SER A 17 -24.07 7.09 22.54
N SER A 18 -25.29 6.63 22.85
CA SER A 18 -25.69 6.49 24.24
C SER A 18 -24.93 5.29 24.78
N ARG A 19 -24.00 5.52 25.73
CA ARG A 19 -23.66 4.71 26.93
C ARG A 19 -22.52 5.42 27.68
N PHE A 20 -22.73 6.65 28.11
CA PHE A 20 -21.98 7.15 29.26
C PHE A 20 -22.60 6.52 30.50
N SER A 21 -22.13 5.31 30.82
CA SER A 21 -22.43 4.67 32.08
C SER A 21 -21.52 5.29 33.14
N THR A 22 -22.07 6.22 33.91
CA THR A 22 -21.49 6.64 35.18
C THR A 22 -21.52 5.47 36.15
N LEU A 23 -20.36 4.92 36.48
CA LEU A 23 -20.17 4.09 37.66
C LEU A 23 -18.88 4.56 38.34
N SER A 24 -19.03 5.59 39.17
CA SER A 24 -18.11 5.89 40.24
C SER A 24 -18.25 4.79 41.30
N LEU A 25 -17.38 3.79 41.23
CA LEU A 25 -17.02 3.00 42.40
C LEU A 25 -15.61 3.42 42.80
N PHE A 26 -15.53 4.10 43.94
CA PHE A 26 -14.32 4.25 44.71
C PHE A 26 -13.77 2.85 45.00
N THR A 27 -12.69 2.46 44.34
CA THR A 27 -11.76 1.45 44.85
C THR A 27 -10.42 2.14 45.05
N SER A 28 -10.18 2.57 46.28
CA SER A 28 -8.84 2.88 46.76
C SER A 28 -8.10 1.55 46.93
N ASP A 29 -7.62 0.99 45.82
CA ASP A 29 -6.65 -0.10 45.82
C ASP A 29 -5.31 0.47 45.39
N ALA A 30 -4.43 0.66 46.37
CA ALA A 30 -3.01 0.87 46.18
C ALA A 30 -2.39 -0.40 45.59
N ILE A 31 -2.54 -0.59 44.28
CA ILE A 31 -1.78 -1.60 43.54
C ILE A 31 -0.38 -1.01 43.32
N SER A 32 0.54 -1.39 44.21
CA SER A 32 1.98 -1.27 44.01
C SER A 32 2.34 -1.86 42.66
N ARG A 33 2.57 -1.01 41.65
CA ARG A 33 3.01 -1.42 40.33
C ARG A 33 4.48 -1.82 40.38
N ASN A 34 4.78 -2.95 41.01
CA ASN A 34 6.02 -3.68 40.78
C ASN A 34 5.82 -4.51 39.50
N SER A 35 5.73 -3.80 38.37
CA SER A 35 5.78 -4.38 37.04
C SER A 35 6.97 -3.74 36.33
N THR A 36 8.17 -4.09 36.81
CA THR A 36 9.38 -3.92 36.01
C THR A 36 9.36 -5.01 34.95
N PHE A 37 8.60 -4.78 33.88
CA PHE A 37 8.83 -5.47 32.62
C PHE A 37 10.21 -5.01 32.13
N GLN A 38 11.27 -5.69 32.60
CA GLN A 38 12.64 -5.46 32.15
C GLN A 38 12.74 -5.95 30.71
N THR A 39 12.52 -5.05 29.75
CA THR A 39 12.92 -5.29 28.37
C THR A 39 14.44 -5.39 28.31
N PRO A 40 15.01 -6.42 27.69
CA PRO A 40 16.45 -6.46 27.50
C PRO A 40 16.87 -5.27 26.62
N ALA A 41 18.04 -4.69 26.90
CA ALA A 41 18.52 -3.43 26.32
C ALA A 41 18.47 -3.38 24.77
N TRP A 42 18.55 -4.55 24.10
CA TRP A 42 18.45 -4.63 22.64
C TRP A 42 17.02 -4.50 22.08
N LEU A 43 15.97 -4.69 22.89
CA LEU A 43 14.56 -4.54 22.50
C LEU A 43 14.00 -3.13 22.71
N GLU A 44 14.65 -2.29 23.50
CA GLU A 44 14.13 -0.97 23.89
C GLU A 44 13.87 -0.06 22.68
N ALA A 45 14.79 -0.02 21.72
CA ALA A 45 14.65 0.78 20.50
C ALA A 45 13.49 0.30 19.61
N PHE A 46 13.20 -1.00 19.59
CA PHE A 46 12.12 -1.58 18.79
C PHE A 46 10.74 -1.23 19.33
N LEU A 47 10.58 -1.20 20.66
CA LEU A 47 9.31 -0.83 21.30
C LEU A 47 8.95 0.65 21.09
N TRP A 48 9.94 1.54 21.06
CA TRP A 48 9.70 2.98 20.82
C TRP A 48 9.46 3.32 19.36
N ALA A 49 10.00 2.53 18.42
CA ALA A 49 9.79 2.72 16.99
C ALA A 49 8.47 2.13 16.46
N ALA A 50 7.67 1.48 17.31
CA ALA A 50 6.41 0.86 16.91
C ALA A 50 5.33 1.91 16.58
N PRO A 51 4.59 1.75 15.46
CA PRO A 51 3.51 2.66 15.12
C PRO A 51 2.42 2.63 16.18
N LYS A 52 2.12 3.78 16.79
CA LYS A 52 1.12 3.88 17.87
C LYS A 52 -0.29 3.42 17.46
N LYS A 53 -0.66 3.59 16.19
CA LYS A 53 -1.98 3.28 15.64
C LYS A 53 -1.88 2.82 14.17
N LYS A 54 -2.81 1.94 13.77
CA LYS A 54 -2.99 1.55 12.37
C LYS A 54 -3.41 2.75 11.53
N THR A 55 -2.83 2.92 10.34
CA THR A 55 -3.23 4.00 9.42
C THR A 55 -4.60 3.71 8.80
N SER A 56 -5.45 4.73 8.66
CA SER A 56 -6.76 4.59 8.01
C SER A 56 -6.63 4.28 6.52
N HIS A 57 -7.69 3.69 5.93
CA HIS A 57 -7.71 3.35 4.51
C HIS A 57 -7.48 4.57 3.60
N SER A 58 -8.10 5.72 3.93
CA SER A 58 -7.90 6.97 3.20
C SER A 58 -6.44 7.45 3.25
N LYS A 59 -5.82 7.51 4.44
CA LYS A 59 -4.40 7.91 4.59
C LYS A 59 -3.44 6.96 3.87
N LYS A 60 -3.75 5.66 3.82
CA LYS A 60 -2.96 4.69 3.04
C LYS A 60 -3.12 4.95 1.54
N ARG A 61 -4.34 5.13 1.04
CA ARG A 61 -4.62 5.36 -0.39
C ARG A 61 -4.00 6.66 -0.90
N MET A 62 -4.11 7.76 -0.15
CA MET A 62 -3.49 9.04 -0.51
C MET A 62 -1.95 8.95 -0.57
N ARG A 63 -1.31 8.14 0.27
CA ARG A 63 0.15 7.90 0.19
C ARG A 63 0.56 7.04 -1.02
N MET A 64 -0.36 6.23 -1.55
CA MET A 64 -0.07 5.32 -2.67
C MET A 64 -0.45 5.92 -4.03
N SER A 65 -1.24 6.99 -4.09
CA SER A 65 -1.70 7.58 -5.35
C SER A 65 -0.55 8.03 -6.25
N ASN A 66 0.54 8.50 -5.66
CA ASN A 66 1.67 9.07 -6.40
C ASN A 66 2.67 8.00 -6.89
N LYS A 67 2.40 6.71 -6.61
CA LYS A 67 3.30 5.58 -6.94
C LYS A 67 2.79 4.75 -8.12
N GLY A 68 2.02 5.36 -9.02
CA GLY A 68 1.51 4.71 -10.22
C GLY A 68 2.62 4.34 -11.22
N LEU A 69 2.34 3.37 -12.10
CA LEU A 69 3.23 3.02 -13.20
C LEU A 69 3.22 4.15 -14.23
N GLN A 70 4.39 4.69 -14.54
CA GLN A 70 4.53 5.70 -15.59
C GLN A 70 4.37 5.06 -16.97
N GLN A 71 3.69 5.76 -17.88
CA GLN A 71 3.60 5.33 -19.27
C GLN A 71 4.97 5.41 -19.94
N LYS A 72 5.39 4.31 -20.54
CA LYS A 72 6.66 4.23 -21.27
C LYS A 72 6.43 4.46 -22.76
N GLU A 73 6.96 5.55 -23.28
CA GLU A 73 6.88 5.90 -24.70
C GLU A 73 8.08 5.38 -25.50
N ASN A 74 9.10 4.86 -24.82
CA ASN A 74 10.36 4.40 -25.42
C ASN A 74 10.30 2.99 -26.03
N ILE A 75 9.14 2.59 -26.55
CA ILE A 75 8.91 1.27 -27.15
C ILE A 75 8.86 1.42 -28.68
N THR A 76 9.85 0.87 -29.38
CA THR A 76 9.94 0.90 -30.84
C THR A 76 9.86 -0.49 -31.44
N LYS A 77 9.54 -0.60 -32.73
CA LYS A 77 9.51 -1.88 -33.44
C LYS A 77 10.93 -2.28 -33.86
N CYS A 78 11.26 -3.56 -33.74
CA CYS A 78 12.53 -4.09 -34.18
C CYS A 78 12.56 -4.19 -35.72
N PRO A 79 13.60 -3.70 -36.41
CA PRO A 79 13.65 -3.73 -37.88
C PRO A 79 13.80 -5.15 -38.46
N ALA A 80 14.32 -6.11 -37.69
CA ALA A 80 14.54 -7.47 -38.18
C ALA A 80 13.31 -8.39 -38.00
N CYS A 81 12.70 -8.39 -36.81
CA CYS A 81 11.63 -9.33 -36.45
C CYS A 81 10.26 -8.67 -36.23
N GLY A 82 10.16 -7.34 -36.29
CA GLY A 82 8.90 -6.60 -36.08
C GLY A 82 8.37 -6.59 -34.63
N SER A 83 9.00 -7.31 -33.69
CA SER A 83 8.57 -7.29 -32.29
C SER A 83 8.91 -5.98 -31.59
N ASN A 84 8.19 -5.65 -30.52
CA ASN A 84 8.45 -4.47 -29.72
C ASN A 84 9.77 -4.64 -28.95
N LYS A 85 10.62 -3.61 -29.00
CA LYS A 85 11.85 -3.49 -28.22
C LYS A 85 11.92 -2.12 -27.56
N MET A 86 12.82 -1.96 -26.59
CA MET A 86 13.09 -0.66 -26.00
C MET A 86 14.03 0.15 -26.90
N MET A 87 13.85 1.47 -26.92
CA MET A 87 14.72 2.39 -27.66
C MET A 87 16.16 2.30 -27.14
N HIS A 88 17.15 2.28 -28.04
CA HIS A 88 18.58 2.06 -27.75
C HIS A 88 18.98 0.68 -27.20
N HIS A 89 18.04 -0.26 -27.04
CA HIS A 89 18.36 -1.63 -26.63
C HIS A 89 18.31 -2.61 -27.82
N LEU A 90 19.09 -3.69 -27.69
CA LEU A 90 19.01 -4.83 -28.60
C LEU A 90 17.69 -5.58 -28.38
N CYS A 91 17.11 -6.10 -29.47
CA CYS A 91 15.88 -6.87 -29.38
C CYS A 91 16.13 -8.19 -28.62
N PRO A 92 15.35 -8.50 -27.56
CA PRO A 92 15.55 -9.73 -26.78
C PRO A 92 15.32 -10.99 -27.62
N ASN A 93 14.34 -10.96 -28.53
CA ASN A 93 14.00 -12.11 -29.37
C ASN A 93 15.15 -12.42 -30.35
N CYS A 94 15.56 -11.44 -31.16
CA CYS A 94 16.66 -11.62 -32.10
C CYS A 94 17.95 -12.04 -31.41
N TYR A 95 18.25 -11.43 -30.25
CA TYR A 95 19.43 -11.79 -29.48
C TYR A 95 19.38 -13.25 -29.01
N SER A 96 18.22 -13.71 -28.54
CA SER A 96 18.06 -15.10 -28.10
C SER A 96 18.26 -16.11 -29.24
N ASP A 97 17.78 -15.79 -30.44
CA ASP A 97 17.89 -16.66 -31.61
C ASP A 97 19.34 -16.73 -32.12
N ILE A 98 20.00 -15.57 -32.21
CA ILE A 98 21.42 -15.49 -32.61
C ILE A 98 22.28 -16.25 -31.60
N LYS A 99 22.03 -16.06 -30.30
CA LYS A 99 22.78 -16.75 -29.24
C LYS A 99 22.62 -18.27 -29.31
N LYS A 100 21.40 -18.77 -29.59
CA LYS A 100 21.15 -20.22 -29.77
C LYS A 100 21.90 -20.76 -30.99
N LYS A 101 21.82 -20.07 -32.13
CA LYS A 101 22.52 -20.44 -33.36
C LYS A 101 24.04 -20.48 -33.17
N ALA A 102 24.60 -19.46 -32.54
CA ALA A 102 26.02 -19.40 -32.23
C ALA A 102 26.43 -20.58 -31.32
N LYS A 103 25.63 -20.88 -30.29
CA LYS A 103 25.91 -22.01 -29.40
C LYS A 103 25.86 -23.37 -30.12
N SER A 104 24.90 -23.58 -31.02
CA SER A 104 24.81 -24.84 -31.79
C SER A 104 25.93 -25.00 -32.81
N GLN A 105 26.55 -23.91 -33.24
CA GLN A 105 27.67 -23.94 -34.19
C GLN A 105 29.04 -24.13 -33.51
N MET A 106 29.11 -23.89 -32.20
CA MET A 106 30.32 -24.04 -31.38
C MET A 106 30.39 -25.37 -30.61
N ALA A 107 29.33 -26.18 -30.69
CA ALA A 107 29.25 -27.53 -30.11
C ALA A 107 29.46 -28.56 -31.22
#